data_AF-A0A1I2UP11-F1
#
_entry.id   AF-A0A1I2UP11-F1
#
_cell.length_a   1.000
_cell.length_b   1.000
_cell.length_c   1.000
_cell.angle_alpha   90.00
_cell.angle_beta   90.00
_cell.angle_gamma   90.00
#
_symmetry.space_group_name_H-M   'P 1'
#
loop_
_entity.id
_entity.type
_entity.pdbx_description
1 polymer ?
#
loop_
_entity_poly.entity_id
_entity_poly.type
_entity_poly.pdbx_seq_one_letter_code
_entity_poly.pdbx_strand_id
1 'polypeptide(L)'
;MSEFADLVARAVNPSMSRDARQAVYGVVKEAVQRLQARDGMAADDPRIALQQHLVEETIRDVEADIARFISLEKLERAHAAQVAEEAARNR
;
A
#
# COMPACT_ATOMS: atom_id res chain seq x y z
N MET A 1 4.65 13.46 -7.29
CA MET A 1 4.27 12.57 -6.17
C MET A 1 2.98 11.80 -6.46
N SER A 2 1.88 12.43 -6.92
CA SER A 2 0.64 11.72 -7.30
C SER A 2 0.90 10.54 -8.25
N GLU A 3 1.61 10.74 -9.36
CA GLU A 3 1.88 9.67 -10.33
C GLU A 3 2.64 8.46 -9.76
N PHE A 4 3.52 8.69 -8.78
CA PHE A 4 4.25 7.61 -8.10
C PHE A 4 3.33 6.86 -7.13
N ALA A 5 2.54 7.58 -6.34
CA ALA A 5 1.53 6.99 -5.46
C ALA A 5 0.51 6.17 -6.26
N ASP A 6 0.04 6.71 -7.39
CA ASP A 6 -0.88 6.02 -8.29
C ASP A 6 -0.27 4.76 -8.91
N LEU A 7 1.02 4.80 -9.26
CA LEU A 7 1.74 3.62 -9.75
C LEU A 7 1.82 2.53 -8.68
N VAL A 8 2.21 2.89 -7.46
CA VAL A 8 2.31 1.97 -6.33
C VAL A 8 0.92 1.39 -6.02
N ALA A 9 -0.11 2.22 -5.92
CA ALA A 9 -1.48 1.82 -5.65
C ALA A 9 -2.09 0.90 -6.73
N ARG A 10 -1.63 0.99 -7.98
CA ARG A 10 -2.01 0.04 -9.05
C ARG A 10 -1.26 -1.29 -8.97
N ALA A 11 -0.04 -1.27 -8.41
CA ALA A 11 0.82 -2.45 -8.31
C ALA A 11 0.47 -3.34 -7.11
N VAL A 12 -0.22 -2.79 -6.10
CA VAL A 12 -0.71 -3.55 -4.95
C VAL A 12 -2.23 -3.48 -4.85
N ASN A 13 -2.86 -4.49 -4.25
CA ASN A 13 -4.30 -4.48 -4.03
C ASN A 13 -4.68 -5.13 -2.68
N PRO A 14 -5.91 -4.90 -2.18
CA PRO A 14 -6.32 -5.42 -0.86
C PRO A 14 -6.44 -6.94 -0.77
N SER A 15 -6.59 -7.66 -1.88
CA SER A 15 -6.68 -9.13 -1.86
C SER A 15 -5.31 -9.80 -1.78
N MET A 16 -4.22 -9.07 -2.03
CA MET A 16 -2.86 -9.55 -1.83
C MET A 16 -2.55 -9.75 -0.36
N SER A 17 -1.75 -10.78 -0.06
CA SER A 17 -1.14 -10.92 1.27
C SER A 17 -0.17 -9.79 1.55
N ARG A 18 0.08 -9.52 2.84
CA ARG A 18 1.08 -8.53 3.26
C ARG A 18 2.46 -8.81 2.66
N ASP A 19 2.87 -10.08 2.64
CA ASP A 19 4.17 -10.48 2.09
C ASP A 19 4.26 -10.23 0.58
N ALA A 20 3.18 -10.48 -0.16
CA ALA A 20 3.12 -10.19 -1.59
C ALA A 20 3.25 -8.68 -1.85
N ARG A 21 2.59 -7.83 -1.04
CA ARG A 21 2.74 -6.37 -1.15
C ARG A 21 4.15 -5.92 -0.80
N GLN A 22 4.74 -6.49 0.25
CA GLN A 22 6.12 -6.20 0.64
C GLN A 22 7.13 -6.53 -0.47
N ALA A 23 6.93 -7.64 -1.18
CA ALA A 23 7.75 -7.99 -2.34
C ALA A 23 7.66 -6.93 -3.45
N VAL A 24 6.46 -6.45 -3.77
CA VAL A 24 6.25 -5.36 -4.75
C VAL A 24 6.94 -4.07 -4.29
N TYR A 25 6.82 -3.70 -3.00
CA TYR A 25 7.52 -2.52 -2.46
C TYR A 25 9.05 -2.65 -2.56
N GLY A 26 9.60 -3.86 -2.39
CA GLY A 26 11.02 -4.12 -2.63
C GLY A 26 11.43 -3.80 -4.07
N VAL A 27 10.68 -4.29 -5.05
CA VAL A 27 10.92 -4.03 -6.48
C VAL A 27 10.85 -2.53 -6.80
N VAL A 28 9.89 -1.81 -6.22
CA VAL A 28 9.76 -0.36 -6.41
C VAL A 28 10.99 0.38 -5.86
N LYS A 29 11.46 0.02 -4.66
CA LYS A 29 12.66 0.62 -4.05
C LYS A 29 13.91 0.36 -4.90
N GLU A 30 14.08 -0.87 -5.39
CA GLU A 30 15.16 -1.20 -6.31
C GLU A 30 15.09 -0.41 -7.62
N ALA A 31 13.90 -0.25 -8.19
CA ALA A 31 13.72 0.52 -9.42
C ALA A 31 14.12 1.99 -9.23
N VAL A 32 13.75 2.59 -8.10
CA VAL A 32 14.17 3.96 -7.74
C VAL A 32 15.69 4.06 -7.58
N GLN A 33 16.32 3.11 -6.90
CA GLN A 33 17.78 3.07 -6.75
C GLN A 33 18.49 2.95 -8.11
N ARG A 34 17.99 2.08 -9.00
CA ARG A 34 18.53 1.94 -10.36
C ARG A 34 18.39 3.23 -11.17
N LEU A 35 17.27 3.94 -11.01
CA LEU A 35 17.03 5.23 -11.64
C LEU A 35 18.02 6.29 -11.14
N GLN A 36 18.21 6.40 -9.83
CA GLN A 36 19.18 7.32 -9.22
C GLN A 36 20.61 7.05 -9.71
N ALA A 37 21.01 5.78 -9.77
CA ALA A 37 22.32 5.37 -10.28
C ALA A 37 22.49 5.72 -11.77
N ARG A 38 21.44 5.51 -12.58
CA ARG A 38 21.43 5.87 -14.00
C ARG A 38 21.56 7.37 -14.21
N ASP A 39 20.94 8.16 -13.35
CA ASP A 39 20.97 9.63 -13.42
C ASP A 39 22.28 10.21 -12.84
N GLY A 40 23.24 9.35 -12.46
CA GLY A 40 24.58 9.75 -12.01
C GLY A 40 24.62 10.37 -10.62
N MET A 41 23.61 10.13 -9.79
CA MET A 41 23.59 10.65 -8.42
C MET A 41 24.67 9.97 -7.58
N ALA A 42 25.48 10.78 -6.89
CA ALA A 42 26.44 10.29 -5.92
C ALA A 42 25.70 9.69 -4.70
N ALA A 43 26.26 8.67 -4.08
CA ALA A 43 25.61 7.94 -2.99
C ALA A 43 25.32 8.82 -1.75
N ASP A 44 26.06 9.91 -1.57
CA ASP A 44 25.92 10.90 -0.50
C ASP A 44 25.07 12.12 -0.89
N ASP A 45 24.45 12.10 -2.08
CA ASP A 45 23.58 13.17 -2.54
C ASP A 45 22.35 13.28 -1.61
N PRO A 46 22.11 14.43 -0.96
CA PRO A 46 20.99 14.60 -0.03
C PRO A 46 19.62 14.39 -0.70
N ARG A 47 19.54 14.54 -2.03
CA ARG A 47 18.31 14.25 -2.78
C ARG A 47 17.96 12.77 -2.75
N ILE A 48 18.93 11.86 -2.66
CA ILE A 48 18.68 10.42 -2.52
C ILE A 48 17.96 10.15 -1.21
N ALA A 49 18.44 10.72 -0.10
CA ALA A 49 17.83 10.53 1.22
C ALA A 49 16.38 11.06 1.25
N LEU A 50 16.14 12.24 0.66
CA LEU A 50 14.79 12.79 0.52
C LEU A 50 13.90 11.89 -0.33
N GLN A 51 14.37 11.42 -1.48
CA GLN A 51 13.60 10.54 -2.36
C GLN A 51 13.27 9.20 -1.68
N GLN A 52 14.21 8.61 -0.96
CA GLN A 52 13.96 7.40 -0.17
C GLN A 52 12.88 7.64 0.88
N HIS A 53 12.95 8.75 1.62
CA HIS A 53 11.94 9.12 2.60
C HIS A 53 10.54 9.22 1.97
N LEU A 54 10.43 9.94 0.84
CA LEU A 54 9.18 10.12 0.12
C LEU A 54 8.59 8.80 -0.41
N VAL A 55 9.45 7.86 -0.82
CA VAL A 55 9.03 6.52 -1.22
C VAL A 55 8.46 5.75 -0.03
N GLU A 56 9.13 5.77 1.13
CA GLU A 56 8.65 5.09 2.33
C GLU A 56 7.37 5.71 2.90
N GLU A 57 7.21 7.04 2.78
CA GLU A 57 5.97 7.74 3.12
C GLU A 57 4.82 7.29 2.21
N THR A 58 5.04 7.30 0.89
CA THR A 58 4.03 6.86 -0.08
C THR A 58 3.59 5.40 0.17
N ILE A 59 4.55 4.50 0.47
CA ILE A 59 4.23 3.10 0.80
C ILE A 59 3.38 3.01 2.08
N ARG A 60 3.69 3.80 3.10
CA ARG A 60 2.88 3.84 4.34
C ARG A 60 1.46 4.32 4.08
N ASP A 61 1.29 5.34 3.26
CA ASP A 61 -0.03 5.87 2.94
C ASP A 61 -0.88 4.84 2.19
N VAL A 62 -0.30 4.17 1.19
CA VAL A 62 -0.97 3.09 0.46
C VAL A 62 -1.34 1.92 1.38
N GLU A 63 -0.46 1.52 2.31
CA GLU A 63 -0.79 0.49 3.30
C GLU A 63 -1.90 0.93 4.25
N ALA A 64 -1.92 2.20 4.66
CA ALA A 64 -2.98 2.73 5.51
C ALA A 64 -4.34 2.67 4.81
N ASP A 65 -4.39 2.98 3.51
CA ASP A 65 -5.62 2.91 2.71
C ASP A 65 -6.09 1.46 2.52
N ILE A 66 -5.17 0.53 2.24
CA ILE A 66 -5.50 -0.89 2.16
C ILE A 66 -6.01 -1.42 3.49
N ALA A 67 -5.37 -1.07 4.61
CA ALA A 67 -5.80 -1.48 5.93
C ALA A 67 -7.19 -0.94 6.28
N ARG A 68 -7.47 0.32 5.90
CA ARG A 68 -8.78 0.95 6.06
C ARG A 68 -9.85 0.23 5.26
N PHE A 69 -9.57 -0.07 3.99
CA PHE A 69 -10.47 -0.83 3.11
C PHE A 69 -10.81 -2.20 3.70
N ILE A 70 -9.80 -2.99 4.08
CA ILE A 70 -9.99 -4.33 4.65
C ILE A 70 -10.81 -4.26 5.95
N SER A 71 -10.58 -3.23 6.77
CA SER A 71 -11.31 -3.05 8.02
C SER A 71 -12.79 -2.74 7.78
N LEU A 72 -13.09 -1.84 6.84
CA LEU A 72 -14.47 -1.52 6.46
C LEU A 72 -15.19 -2.74 5.90
N GLU A 73 -14.54 -3.51 5.02
CA GLU A 73 -15.12 -4.73 4.46
C GLU A 73 -15.46 -5.77 5.54
N LYS A 74 -14.59 -5.94 6.54
CA LYS A 74 -14.85 -6.83 7.69
C LYS A 74 -16.04 -6.37 8.52
N LEU A 75 -16.17 -5.07 8.76
CA LEU A 75 -17.28 -4.50 9.51
C LEU A 75 -18.61 -4.70 8.77
N GLU A 76 -18.64 -4.46 7.45
CA GLU A 76 -19.81 -4.68 6.62
C GLU A 76 -20.27 -6.15 6.66
N ARG A 77 -19.34 -7.09 6.51
CA ARG A 77 -19.65 -8.53 6.60
C ARG A 77 -20.17 -8.93 7.98
N ALA A 78 -19.57 -8.41 9.05
CA ALA A 78 -20.02 -8.69 10.41
C ALA A 78 -21.43 -8.14 10.67
N HIS A 79 -21.70 -6.91 10.21
CA HIS A 79 -23.03 -6.31 10.31
C HIS A 79 -24.08 -7.10 9.52
N ALA A 80 -23.76 -7.52 8.30
CA ALA A 80 -24.67 -8.34 7.48
C ALA A 80 -24.98 -9.69 8.16
N ALA A 81 -23.98 -10.34 8.78
CA ALA A 81 -24.19 -11.57 9.53
C ALA A 81 -25.10 -11.37 10.75
N GLN A 82 -24.91 -10.29 11.50
CA GLN A 82 -25.76 -9.94 12.65
C GLN A 82 -27.21 -9.71 12.25
N VAL A 83 -27.45 -8.94 11.18
CA VAL A 83 -28.81 -8.69 10.66
C VAL A 83 -29.47 -10.00 10.21
N ALA A 84 -28.74 -10.88 9.55
CA ALA A 84 -29.26 -12.18 9.12
C ALA A 84 -29.62 -13.08 10.32
N GLU A 85 -28.79 -13.12 11.36
CA GLU A 85 -29.08 -13.87 12.59
C GLU A 85 -30.30 -13.31 13.34
N GLU A 86 -30.43 -12.00 13.42
CA GLU A 86 -31.57 -11.35 14.07
C GLU A 86 -32.88 -11.63 13.30
N ALA A 87 -32.84 -11.54 11.97
CA ALA A 87 -33.98 -11.89 11.12
C ALA A 87 -34.36 -13.38 11.24
N ALA A 88 -33.40 -14.28 11.43
CA ALA A 88 -33.64 -15.70 11.66
C ALA A 88 -34.19 -16.00 13.06
N ARG A 89 -33.78 -15.24 14.08
CA ARG A 89 -34.31 -15.36 15.46
C ARG A 89 -35.74 -14.84 15.60
N ASN A 90 -36.13 -13.87 14.78
CA ASN A 90 -37.45 -13.23 14.82
C ASN A 90 -38.48 -13.90 13.89
N ARG A 91 -38.15 -15.02 13.25
CA ARG A 91 -39.06 -15.86 12.45
C ARG A 91 -39.38 -17.16 13.19
#